data_AF-A0A7C5DEA5-F1
#
_entry.id   AF-A0A7C5DEA5-F1
#
_cell.length_a   1.000
_cell.length_b   1.000
_cell.length_c   1.000
_cell.angle_alpha   90.00
_cell.angle_beta   90.00
_cell.angle_gamma   90.00
#
_symmetry.space_group_name_H-M   'P 1'
#
loop_
_entity.id
_entity.type
_entity.pdbx_description
1 polymer ?
#
loop_
_entity_poly.entity_id
_entity_poly.type
_entity_poly.pdbx_seq_one_letter_code
_entity_poly.pdbx_strand_id
1 'polypeptide(L)'
;MRNIIFTGKGGVGKTSVAAATALKAADMGYKTLIMSTDPAHSLGDSLDVELGPSPVKITENLWGQEVSVFGDLNLNWDVVREHFAHLMASRGIEGVYAEEMGVLPGMEE
;
A
#
# COMPACT_ATOMS: atom_id res chain seq x y z
N MET A 1 17.92 2.58 -10.38
CA MET A 1 17.05 2.09 -9.30
C MET A 1 16.99 0.57 -9.40
N ARG A 2 17.19 -0.17 -8.30
CA ARG A 2 17.17 -1.64 -8.29
C ARG A 2 16.00 -2.12 -7.44
N ASN A 3 15.19 -3.02 -7.99
CA ASN A 3 14.03 -3.59 -7.30
C ASN A 3 14.32 -5.05 -6.92
N ILE A 4 14.00 -5.42 -5.68
CA ILE A 4 14.14 -6.78 -5.17
C ILE A 4 12.77 -7.18 -4.60
N ILE A 5 12.19 -8.25 -5.13
CA ILE A 5 10.84 -8.71 -4.77
C ILE A 5 10.96 -10.00 -3.96
N PHE A 6 10.35 -10.01 -2.79
CA PHE A 6 10.27 -11.18 -1.92
C PHE A 6 8.86 -11.77 -2.01
N THR A 7 8.75 -13.00 -2.53
CA THR A 7 7.48 -13.71 -2.71
C THR A 7 7.56 -15.14 -2.15
N GLY A 8 6.41 -15.75 -1.89
CA GLY A 8 6.29 -17.07 -1.27
C GLY A 8 5.04 -17.19 -0.39
N LYS A 9 4.77 -18.40 0.11
CA LYS A 9 3.60 -18.68 0.96
C LYS A 9 3.66 -17.94 2.31
N GLY A 10 2.56 -17.95 3.06
CA GLY A 10 2.54 -17.44 4.44
C GLY A 10 3.52 -18.21 5.34
N GLY A 11 4.16 -17.52 6.29
CA GLY A 11 5.03 -18.14 7.30
C GLY A 11 6.43 -18.59 6.85
N VAL A 12 6.84 -18.35 5.59
CA VAL A 12 8.18 -18.76 5.10
C VAL A 12 9.31 -17.76 5.40
N GLY A 13 9.04 -16.70 6.17
CA GLY A 13 10.06 -15.71 6.57
C GLY A 13 10.32 -14.57 5.58
N LYS A 14 9.42 -14.32 4.62
CA LYS A 14 9.57 -13.27 3.59
C LYS A 14 9.88 -11.89 4.18
N THR A 15 9.07 -11.47 5.15
CA THR A 15 9.18 -10.15 5.79
C THR A 15 10.50 -10.00 6.51
N SER A 16 10.92 -11.02 7.26
CA SER A 16 12.19 -11.01 7.98
C SER A 16 13.39 -10.91 7.03
N VAL A 17 13.38 -11.69 5.94
CA VAL A 17 14.46 -11.64 4.94
C VAL A 17 14.46 -10.31 4.18
N ALA A 18 13.28 -9.76 3.85
CA ALA A 18 13.16 -8.46 3.21
C ALA A 18 13.72 -7.34 4.11
N ALA A 19 13.31 -7.31 5.38
CA ALA A 19 13.78 -6.35 6.38
C ALA A 19 15.31 -6.42 6.56
N ALA A 20 15.86 -7.62 6.76
CA ALA A 20 17.31 -7.82 6.89
C ALA A 20 18.07 -7.39 5.62
N THR A 21 17.52 -7.66 4.44
CA THR A 21 18.13 -7.23 3.17
C THR A 21 18.13 -5.71 3.03
N ALA A 22 17.04 -5.05 3.40
CA ALA A 22 16.92 -3.60 3.32
C ALA A 22 17.88 -2.90 4.30
N LEU A 23 17.96 -3.39 5.55
CA LEU A 23 18.95 -2.92 6.53
C LEU A 23 20.37 -3.08 5.98
N LYS A 24 20.70 -4.27 5.46
CA LYS A 24 22.04 -4.51 4.91
C LYS A 24 22.37 -3.58 3.73
N ALA A 25 21.42 -3.29 2.86
CA ALA A 25 21.61 -2.36 1.76
C ALA A 25 21.82 -0.92 2.26
N ALA A 26 21.06 -0.48 3.25
CA ALA A 26 21.22 0.83 3.87
C ALA A 26 22.60 0.98 4.55
N ASP A 27 23.05 -0.04 5.29
CA ASP A 27 24.37 -0.11 5.92
C ASP A 27 25.52 -0.04 4.90
N MET A 28 25.28 -0.50 3.66
CA MET A 28 26.23 -0.40 2.55
C MET A 28 26.23 0.99 1.88
N GLY A 29 25.42 1.93 2.38
CA GLY A 29 25.32 3.31 1.88
C GLY A 29 24.30 3.50 0.76
N TYR A 30 23.48 2.49 0.45
CA TYR A 30 22.43 2.63 -0.56
C TYR A 30 21.18 3.28 0.03
N LYS A 31 20.66 4.32 -0.63
CA LYS A 31 19.32 4.84 -0.35
C LYS A 31 18.28 3.75 -0.62
N THR A 32 17.65 3.28 0.43
CA THR A 32 16.82 2.06 0.41
C THR A 32 15.42 2.36 0.93
N LEU A 33 14.40 1.96 0.16
CA LEU A 33 13.02 1.92 0.58
C LEU A 33 12.60 0.45 0.68
N ILE A 34 12.07 0.05 1.84
CA ILE A 34 11.36 -1.21 1.99
C ILE A 34 9.85 -0.93 2.05
N MET A 35 9.08 -1.68 1.27
CA MET A 35 7.62 -1.56 1.25
C MET A 35 6.96 -2.92 1.39
N SER A 36 5.84 -2.97 2.11
CA SER A 36 4.98 -4.15 2.20
C SER A 36 3.59 -3.84 1.67
N THR A 37 3.02 -4.79 0.93
CA THR A 37 1.59 -4.81 0.54
C THR A 37 0.84 -5.90 1.30
N ASP A 38 1.46 -6.51 2.32
CA ASP A 38 0.86 -7.55 3.14
C ASP A 38 -0.10 -6.90 4.16
N PRO A 39 -1.40 -7.25 4.18
CA PRO A 39 -2.36 -6.69 5.12
C PRO A 39 -2.09 -7.06 6.58
N ALA A 40 -1.19 -8.02 6.84
CA ALA A 40 -0.86 -8.44 8.20
C ALA A 40 0.06 -7.46 8.97
N HIS A 41 0.43 -6.32 8.38
CA HIS A 41 1.26 -5.26 9.00
C HIS A 41 2.58 -5.75 9.64
N SER A 42 3.07 -6.90 9.18
CA SER A 42 4.19 -7.61 9.84
C SER A 42 5.54 -6.93 9.61
N LEU A 43 5.62 -5.94 8.72
CA LEU A 43 6.88 -5.22 8.45
C LEU A 43 7.18 -4.23 9.57
N GLY A 44 6.17 -3.47 10.00
CA GLY A 44 6.30 -2.58 11.17
C GLY A 44 6.73 -3.35 12.42
N ASP A 45 6.07 -4.47 12.70
CA ASP A 45 6.42 -5.37 13.80
C ASP A 45 7.87 -5.89 13.71
N SER A 46 8.32 -6.24 12.50
CA SER A 46 9.69 -6.76 12.30
C SER A 46 10.77 -5.71 12.53
N LEU A 47 10.43 -4.43 12.38
CA LEU A 47 11.36 -3.30 12.46
C LEU A 47 11.20 -2.49 13.74
N ASP A 48 10.20 -2.82 14.58
CA ASP A 48 9.82 -2.09 15.78
C ASP A 48 9.55 -0.60 15.50
N VAL A 49 8.84 -0.33 14.39
CA VAL A 49 8.49 1.01 13.92
C VAL A 49 7.06 1.01 13.40
N GLU A 50 6.28 2.02 13.80
CA GLU A 50 4.95 2.25 13.25
C GLU A 50 5.07 2.73 11.79
N LEU A 51 4.52 1.94 10.85
CA LEU A 51 4.54 2.24 9.43
C LEU A 51 3.13 2.55 8.94
N GLY A 52 3.06 3.39 7.90
CA GLY A 52 1.81 3.79 7.29
C GLY A 52 1.94 3.96 5.77
N PRO A 53 0.94 4.59 5.14
CA PRO A 53 0.87 4.71 3.68
C PRO A 53 1.93 5.66 3.12
N SER A 54 2.63 6.43 3.95
CA SER A 54 3.72 7.31 3.53
C SER A 54 5.07 6.77 4.02
N PRO A 55 6.16 6.91 3.25
CA PRO A 55 7.48 6.48 3.69
C PRO A 55 7.93 7.17 5.00
N VAL A 56 8.28 6.36 5.99
CA VAL A 56 8.84 6.81 7.28
C VAL A 56 10.33 6.47 7.32
N LYS A 57 11.15 7.39 7.80
CA LYS A 57 12.58 7.13 7.99
C LYS A 57 12.78 6.20 9.18
N ILE A 58 13.46 5.07 8.96
CA ILE A 58 13.76 4.08 10.00
C ILE A 58 15.15 4.33 10.58
N THR A 59 16.16 4.41 9.70
CA THR A 59 17.55 4.71 10.07
C THR A 59 18.24 5.49 8.94
N GLU A 60 19.55 5.72 9.04
CA GLU A 60 20.33 6.31 7.97
C GLU A 60 20.18 5.49 6.68
N ASN A 61 19.85 6.15 5.58
CA ASN A 61 19.62 5.55 4.27
C ASN A 61 18.48 4.50 4.17
N LEU A 62 17.64 4.31 5.20
CA LEU A 62 16.51 3.38 5.17
C LEU A 62 15.17 4.06 5.48
N TRP A 63 14.21 3.83 4.60
CA TRP A 63 12.81 4.19 4.77
C TRP A 63 11.91 2.96 4.66
N GLY A 64 10.80 2.95 5.40
CA GLY A 64 9.78 1.90 5.37
C GLY A 64 8.41 2.45 5.01
N GLN A 65 7.57 1.62 4.39
CA GLN A 65 6.20 1.96 4.03
C GLN A 65 5.33 0.70 4.05
N GLU A 66 4.09 0.83 4.53
CA GLU A 66 3.07 -0.20 4.38
C GLU A 66 1.94 0.36 3.53
N VAL A 67 1.75 -0.25 2.35
CA VAL A 67 0.74 0.18 1.40
C VAL A 67 -0.61 -0.36 1.87
N SER A 68 -1.55 0.54 2.11
CA SER A 68 -2.93 0.19 2.44
C SER A 68 -3.81 0.47 1.24
N VAL A 69 -4.43 -0.57 0.66
CA VAL A 69 -5.42 -0.42 -0.41
C VAL A 69 -6.60 0.43 0.07
N PHE A 70 -7.04 0.25 1.32
CA PHE A 70 -8.15 1.01 1.89
C PHE A 70 -7.77 2.49 2.12
N GLY A 71 -6.54 2.75 2.59
CA GLY A 71 -6.03 4.12 2.70
C GLY A 71 -5.91 4.82 1.33
N ASP A 72 -5.41 4.10 0.32
CA ASP A 72 -5.25 4.62 -1.04
C ASP A 72 -6.59 4.87 -1.75
N LEU A 73 -7.60 4.04 -1.49
CA LEU A 73 -8.96 4.23 -2.01
C LEU A 73 -9.63 5.47 -1.44
N ASN A 74 -9.48 5.74 -0.15
CA ASN A 74 -10.02 6.96 0.48
C ASN A 74 -9.32 8.23 -0.03
N LEU A 75 -7.99 8.16 -0.23
CA LEU A 75 -7.22 9.29 -0.75
C LEU A 75 -7.52 9.59 -2.23
N ASN A 76 -7.91 8.58 -3.01
CA ASN A 76 -8.13 8.71 -4.46
C ASN A 76 -9.58 8.42 -4.88
N TRP A 77 -10.54 8.59 -3.97
CA TRP A 77 -11.95 8.26 -4.21
C TRP A 77 -12.53 9.01 -5.42
N ASP A 78 -12.09 10.26 -5.63
CA ASP A 78 -12.49 11.04 -6.80
C ASP A 78 -12.09 10.39 -8.13
N VAL A 79 -10.92 9.75 -8.19
CA VAL A 79 -10.42 9.05 -9.38
C VAL A 79 -11.21 7.76 -9.61
N VAL A 80 -11.51 7.02 -8.53
CA VAL A 80 -12.33 5.81 -8.59
C VAL A 80 -13.74 6.12 -9.09
N ARG A 81 -14.35 7.19 -8.57
CA ARG A 81 -15.66 7.69 -8.98
C ARG A 81 -15.67 8.05 -10.47
N GLU A 82 -14.66 8.77 -10.95
CA GLU A 82 -14.57 9.19 -12.36
C GLU A 82 -14.50 7.97 -13.30
N HIS A 83 -13.66 6.99 -12.99
CA HIS A 83 -13.57 5.75 -13.76
C HIS A 83 -14.88 4.95 -13.75
N PHE A 84 -15.53 4.85 -12.59
CA PHE A 84 -16.81 4.17 -12.49
C PHE A 84 -17.92 4.89 -13.27
N ALA A 85 -17.97 6.21 -13.21
CA ALA A 85 -18.90 7.03 -13.99
C ALA A 85 -18.72 6.80 -15.50
N HIS A 86 -17.47 6.74 -15.98
CA HIS A 86 -17.18 6.44 -17.39
C HIS A 86 -17.63 5.03 -17.79
N LEU A 87 -17.40 4.02 -16.95
CA LEU A 87 -17.84 2.64 -17.21
C LEU A 87 -19.38 2.56 -17.29
N MET A 88 -20.08 3.24 -16.40
CA MET A 88 -21.55 3.24 -16.38
C MET A 88 -22.17 3.98 -17.57
N ALA A 89 -21.61 5.14 -17.92
CA ALA A 89 -21.98 5.87 -19.14
C ALA A 89 -21.80 5.01 -20.39
N SER A 90 -20.71 4.25 -20.47
CA SER A 90 -20.46 3.34 -21.61
C SER A 90 -21.48 2.20 -21.73
N ARG A 91 -22.20 1.88 -20.65
CA ARG A 91 -23.27 0.86 -20.62
C ARG A 91 -24.68 1.42 -20.81
N GLY A 92 -24.81 2.71 -21.12
CA GLY A 92 -26.10 3.34 -21.44
C GLY A 92 -26.99 3.59 -20.22
N ILE A 93 -26.41 3.61 -19.01
CA ILE A 93 -27.13 3.99 -17.79
C ILE A 93 -26.97 5.51 -17.62
N GLU A 94 -27.95 6.27 -18.11
CA GLU A 94 -28.00 7.72 -17.95
C GLU A 94 -28.96 8.12 -16.81
N GLY A 95 -28.48 8.99 -15.92
CA GLY A 95 -29.33 9.99 -15.29
C GLY A 95 -29.87 9.74 -13.89
N VAL A 96 -29.65 8.59 -13.24
CA VAL A 96 -30.19 8.38 -11.89
C VAL A 96 -29.21 7.61 -10.99
N TYR A 97 -28.71 8.32 -9.97
CA TYR A 97 -27.95 7.91 -8.78
C TYR A 97 -26.44 7.61 -8.89
N ALA A 98 -25.67 8.58 -9.37
CA ALA A 98 -24.26 8.68 -8.93
C ALA A 98 -24.14 9.07 -7.45
N GLU A 99 -25.15 9.76 -6.89
CA GLU A 99 -25.19 10.19 -5.49
C GLU A 99 -25.69 9.10 -4.52
N GLU A 100 -26.63 8.22 -4.92
CA GLU A 100 -27.13 7.13 -4.03
C GLU A 100 -26.35 5.81 -4.14
N MET A 101 -25.45 5.65 -5.13
CA MET A 101 -24.55 4.49 -5.22
C MET A 101 -23.13 4.76 -4.70
N GLY A 102 -22.84 5.99 -4.28
CA GLY A 102 -21.49 6.43 -3.87
C GLY A 102 -21.01 5.91 -2.52
N VAL A 103 -21.83 5.15 -1.79
CA VAL A 103 -21.46 4.52 -0.53
C VAL A 103 -21.40 3.02 -0.75
N LEU A 104 -20.19 2.48 -0.99
CA LEU A 104 -20.00 1.05 -0.92
C LEU A 104 -20.15 0.61 0.55
N PRO A 105 -20.82 -0.53 0.82
CA PRO A 105 -20.94 -1.03 2.18
C PRO A 105 -19.55 -1.15 2.85
N GLY A 106 -19.34 -0.47 3.98
CA GLY A 106 -18.07 -0.44 4.70
C GLY A 106 -17.22 0.83 4.51
N MET A 107 -17.76 1.87 3.85
CA MET A 107 -17.09 3.19 3.74
C MET A 107 -17.51 4.21 4.83
N GLU A 108 -18.39 3.83 5.75
CA GLU A 108 -18.88 4.67 6.85
C GLU A 108 -18.27 4.34 8.23
N GLU A 109 -17.35 3.37 8.32
CA GLU A 109 -16.61 3.03 9.56
C GLU A 109 -15.15 3.48 9.50
#